data_AF-A0AA95FCX0-F1
#
_entry.id   AF-A0AA95FCX0-F1
#
_cell.length_a   1.000
_cell.length_b   1.000
_cell.length_c   1.000
_cell.angle_alpha   90.00
_cell.angle_beta   90.00
_cell.angle_gamma   90.00
#
_symmetry.space_group_name_H-M   'P 1'
#
loop_
_entity.id
_entity.type
_entity.pdbx_description
1 polymer ?
#
loop_
_entity_poly.entity_id
_entity_poly.type
_entity_poly.pdbx_seq_one_letter_code
_entity_poly.pdbx_strand_id
1 'polypeptide(L)'
;MQWWARRQFSRGRAVPYAVGTYRAGWAAYPELVRQYHPELNQGIVLSQIPLAADVLLCWECPVGHVFAATPTEQRERPGPVRRRSAWCPDCSSLARPQPVVLGEARPVARAPRRPAPALCTKTPDLPTGTAFVSTCAPRPASAAEGRLRAGLTARIEFDAAINAVKVSRPFFRHTEVWPDIVFPELRVAIEYDTVGRHGLEHVGKRQDADLRKDRALRAAGWEVIRIRTGTLEPLGPHDLVLSSVGASGIARIIDELRTIRGALLVDAYLR
;
A
#
# COMPACT_ATOMS: atom_id res chain seq x y z
N MET A 1 25.32 -20.08 2.83
CA MET A 1 24.87 -19.00 1.93
C MET A 1 24.94 -17.68 2.69
N GLN A 2 25.61 -16.68 2.11
CA GLN A 2 26.11 -15.48 2.78
C GLN A 2 25.03 -14.37 2.92
N TRP A 3 24.17 -14.44 3.94
CA TRP A 3 23.13 -13.41 4.13
C TRP A 3 23.68 -12.09 4.69
N TRP A 4 24.72 -12.14 5.54
CA TRP A 4 25.39 -10.94 6.07
C TRP A 4 26.18 -10.17 4.99
N ALA A 5 26.84 -10.88 4.07
CA ALA A 5 27.60 -10.26 2.98
C ALA A 5 26.72 -9.43 2.02
N ARG A 6 25.45 -9.81 1.82
CA ARG A 6 24.50 -9.05 0.99
C ARG A 6 23.97 -7.79 1.70
N ARG A 7 23.86 -7.83 3.03
CA ARG A 7 23.39 -6.68 3.85
C ARG A 7 24.44 -5.57 3.98
N GLN A 8 25.73 -5.91 3.85
CA GLN A 8 26.81 -4.91 3.81
C GLN A 8 26.64 -3.92 2.64
N PHE A 9 26.04 -4.37 1.52
CA PHE A 9 25.93 -3.57 0.30
C PHE A 9 24.81 -2.51 0.32
N SER A 10 23.73 -2.70 1.10
CA SER A 10 22.53 -1.83 1.03
C SER A 10 22.43 -0.73 2.09
N ARG A 11 23.25 -0.76 3.16
CA ARG A 11 23.13 0.18 4.30
C ARG A 11 24.46 0.74 4.83
N GLY A 12 25.61 0.34 4.28
CA GLY A 12 26.92 0.87 4.67
C GLY A 12 27.31 0.67 6.15
N ARG A 13 26.72 -0.31 6.85
CA ARG A 13 27.03 -0.60 8.27
C ARG A 13 27.67 -1.98 8.43
N ALA A 14 28.81 -1.99 9.11
CA ALA A 14 29.68 -3.15 9.28
C ALA A 14 29.22 -4.14 10.37
N VAL A 15 28.24 -3.80 11.22
CA VAL A 15 27.86 -4.60 12.41
C VAL A 15 26.32 -4.70 12.55
N PRO A 16 25.76 -5.86 12.98
CA PRO A 16 24.34 -6.01 13.31
C PRO A 16 23.88 -5.02 14.41
N TYR A 17 22.57 -4.75 14.52
CA TYR A 17 22.01 -3.96 15.63
C TYR A 17 22.27 -4.65 16.98
N ALA A 18 22.21 -3.90 18.08
CA ALA A 18 22.37 -4.47 19.42
C ALA A 18 21.32 -5.55 19.70
N VAL A 19 21.71 -6.60 20.43
CA VAL A 19 20.78 -7.63 20.89
C VAL A 19 19.66 -6.97 21.70
N GLY A 20 18.41 -7.23 21.32
CA GLY A 20 17.23 -6.64 21.97
C GLY A 20 16.62 -5.42 21.27
N THR A 21 17.28 -4.79 20.29
CA THR A 21 16.77 -3.58 19.60
C THR A 21 15.34 -3.73 19.08
N TYR A 22 15.00 -4.91 18.55
CA TYR A 22 13.67 -5.20 17.97
C TYR A 22 12.85 -6.21 18.79
N ARG A 23 13.21 -6.45 20.06
CA ARG A 23 12.51 -7.40 20.94
C ARG A 23 11.01 -7.12 21.02
N ALA A 24 10.63 -5.85 21.19
CA ALA A 24 9.23 -5.45 21.30
C ALA A 24 8.43 -5.74 20.01
N GLY A 25 9.03 -5.56 18.84
CA GLY A 25 8.38 -5.85 17.56
C GLY A 25 8.12 -7.34 17.37
N TRP A 26 9.07 -8.19 17.75
CA TRP A 26 8.92 -9.64 17.64
C TRP A 26 8.02 -10.27 18.70
N ALA A 27 7.75 -9.57 19.81
CA ALA A 27 6.88 -10.05 20.89
C ALA A 27 5.44 -10.37 20.41
N ALA A 28 4.97 -9.71 19.35
CA ALA A 28 3.67 -9.98 18.74
C ALA A 28 3.62 -11.28 17.91
N TYR A 29 4.77 -11.93 17.67
CA TYR A 29 4.90 -13.09 16.78
C TYR A 29 5.58 -14.28 17.47
N PRO A 30 5.03 -14.81 18.58
CA PRO A 30 5.67 -15.86 19.37
C PRO A 30 5.92 -17.15 18.56
N GLU A 31 5.05 -17.47 17.59
CA GLU A 31 5.24 -18.63 16.72
C GLU A 31 6.44 -18.46 15.76
N LEU A 32 6.74 -17.24 15.32
CA LEU A 32 7.92 -16.96 14.49
C LEU A 32 9.20 -16.99 15.32
N VAL A 33 9.13 -16.51 16.56
CA VAL A 33 10.24 -16.63 17.50
C VAL A 33 10.63 -18.09 17.71
N ARG A 34 9.65 -19.02 17.77
CA ARG A 34 9.92 -20.46 17.88
C ARG A 34 10.50 -21.09 16.63
N GLN A 35 10.24 -20.54 15.44
CA GLN A 35 10.79 -21.04 14.19
C GLN A 35 12.19 -20.50 13.87
N TYR A 36 12.63 -19.48 14.60
CA TYR A 36 13.91 -18.85 14.37
C TYR A 36 15.00 -19.50 15.21
N HIS A 37 16.03 -19.99 14.53
CA HIS A 37 17.22 -20.56 15.16
C HIS A 37 18.44 -19.69 14.83
N PRO A 38 19.08 -19.04 15.83
CA PRO A 38 20.31 -18.28 15.60
C PRO A 38 21.41 -19.12 14.95
N GLU A 39 21.48 -20.41 15.25
CA GLU A 39 22.48 -21.34 14.74
C GLU A 39 22.37 -21.50 13.21
N LEU A 40 21.15 -21.48 12.67
CA LEU A 40 20.88 -21.47 11.22
C LEU A 40 21.20 -20.11 10.57
N ASN A 41 21.32 -19.06 11.38
CA ASN A 41 21.45 -17.67 10.96
C ASN A 41 22.78 -17.04 11.42
N GLN A 42 23.83 -17.85 11.59
CA GLN A 42 25.20 -17.41 11.93
C GLN A 42 25.31 -16.71 13.30
N GLY A 43 24.51 -17.13 14.28
CA GLY A 43 24.53 -16.61 15.65
C GLY A 43 23.82 -15.27 15.83
N ILE A 44 23.25 -14.68 14.77
CA ILE A 44 22.47 -13.46 14.89
C ILE A 44 21.10 -13.81 15.47
N VAL A 45 20.69 -13.10 16.52
CA VAL A 45 19.39 -13.33 17.14
C VAL A 45 18.31 -12.47 16.48
N LEU A 46 17.08 -12.98 16.45
CA LEU A 46 15.94 -12.33 15.81
C LEU A 46 15.69 -10.90 16.34
N SER A 47 15.99 -10.65 17.63
CA SER A 47 15.87 -9.32 18.25
C SER A 47 16.83 -8.26 17.70
N GLN A 48 17.79 -8.62 16.85
CA GLN A 48 18.67 -7.69 16.12
C GLN A 48 18.14 -7.37 14.71
N ILE A 49 17.02 -7.97 14.32
CA ILE A 49 16.50 -7.91 12.95
C ILE A 49 15.20 -7.08 12.94
N PRO A 50 15.13 -5.99 12.15
CA PRO A 50 13.89 -5.26 11.95
C PRO A 50 12.81 -6.13 11.29
N LEU A 51 11.54 -5.88 11.61
CA LEU A 51 10.42 -6.60 11.00
C LEU A 51 10.33 -6.36 9.49
N ALA A 52 10.62 -5.16 9.01
CA ALA A 52 10.60 -4.82 7.59
C ALA A 52 11.94 -5.12 6.87
N ALA A 53 12.83 -5.91 7.49
CA ALA A 53 14.12 -6.18 6.88
C ALA A 53 13.96 -7.05 5.62
N ASP A 54 14.45 -6.55 4.50
CA ASP A 54 14.48 -7.27 3.23
C ASP A 54 15.74 -8.17 3.16
N VAL A 55 15.77 -9.18 4.04
CA VAL A 55 16.86 -10.16 4.14
C VAL A 55 16.29 -11.56 4.26
N LEU A 56 16.86 -12.50 3.53
CA LEU A 56 16.49 -13.91 3.65
C LEU A 56 17.10 -14.50 4.94
N LEU A 57 16.22 -15.03 5.79
CA LEU A 57 16.57 -15.74 7.01
C LEU A 57 16.19 -17.21 6.86
N CYS A 58 16.92 -18.07 7.55
CA CYS A 58 16.58 -19.49 7.66
C CYS A 58 15.60 -19.69 8.84
N TRP A 59 14.49 -20.34 8.56
CA TRP A 59 13.44 -20.69 9.51
C TRP A 59 13.30 -22.20 9.55
N GLU A 60 12.97 -22.75 10.72
CA GLU A 60 12.65 -24.15 10.90
C GLU A 60 11.24 -24.29 11.46
N CYS A 61 10.37 -25.05 10.80
CA CYS A 61 9.02 -25.26 11.31
C CYS A 61 8.98 -26.33 12.42
N PRO A 62 7.89 -26.43 13.22
CA PRO A 62 7.79 -27.45 14.28
C PRO A 62 7.85 -28.92 13.82
N VAL A 63 7.77 -29.16 12.51
CA VAL A 63 7.90 -30.48 11.88
C VAL A 63 9.34 -30.75 11.41
N GLY A 64 10.25 -29.77 11.53
CA GLY A 64 11.67 -29.89 11.18
C GLY A 64 12.04 -29.45 9.76
N HIS A 65 11.11 -28.84 9.00
CA HIS A 65 11.44 -28.32 7.67
C HIS A 65 12.19 -26.99 7.78
N VAL A 66 13.38 -26.92 7.17
CA VAL A 66 14.20 -25.72 7.09
C VAL A 66 13.98 -25.02 5.76
N PHE A 67 13.67 -23.72 5.78
CA PHE A 67 13.40 -22.94 4.58
C PHE A 67 13.85 -21.48 4.72
N ALA A 68 14.10 -20.81 3.59
CA ALA A 68 14.53 -19.41 3.56
C ALA A 68 13.34 -18.49 3.23
N ALA A 69 13.16 -17.42 4.02
CA ALA A 69 12.15 -16.40 3.80
C ALA A 69 12.54 -15.07 4.46
N THR A 70 12.06 -13.95 3.93
CA THR A 70 12.17 -12.65 4.60
C THR A 70 11.24 -12.56 5.81
N PRO A 71 11.57 -11.73 6.82
CA PRO A 71 10.65 -11.36 7.90
C PRO A 71 9.25 -10.95 7.45
N THR A 72 9.12 -10.25 6.32
CA THR A 72 7.83 -9.82 5.78
C THR A 72 7.07 -11.00 5.18
N GLU A 73 7.69 -11.78 4.29
CA GLU A 73 7.06 -12.98 3.70
C GLU A 73 6.57 -13.97 4.76
N GLN A 74 7.39 -14.18 5.81
CA GLN A 74 7.08 -15.11 6.88
C GLN A 74 5.90 -14.64 7.75
N ARG A 75 5.69 -13.32 7.88
CA ARG A 75 4.53 -12.75 8.57
C ARG A 75 3.27 -12.68 7.69
N GLU A 76 3.43 -12.34 6.42
CA GLU A 76 2.31 -11.94 5.55
C GLU A 76 1.56 -13.09 4.91
N ARG A 77 2.22 -14.25 4.74
CA ARG A 77 1.62 -15.54 4.33
C ARG A 77 0.87 -15.55 2.97
N PRO A 78 1.15 -16.54 2.10
CA PRO A 78 0.28 -16.84 0.98
C PRO A 78 -0.99 -17.62 1.42
N GLY A 79 -2.18 -17.00 1.33
CA GLY A 79 -3.46 -17.71 1.14
C GLY A 79 -4.37 -17.94 2.36
N PRO A 80 -5.62 -18.43 2.13
CA PRO A 80 -6.69 -18.52 3.12
C PRO A 80 -6.70 -19.87 3.86
N VAL A 81 -5.72 -20.16 4.71
CA VAL A 81 -5.71 -21.44 5.46
C VAL A 81 -5.85 -21.23 6.98
N ARG A 82 -6.78 -21.90 7.65
CA ARG A 82 -7.07 -21.67 9.08
C ARG A 82 -6.11 -22.41 10.03
N ARG A 83 -4.79 -22.25 9.89
CA ARG A 83 -3.83 -22.77 10.88
C ARG A 83 -3.18 -21.61 11.64
N ARG A 84 -3.16 -21.77 12.97
CA ARG A 84 -2.54 -20.85 13.94
C ARG A 84 -1.03 -21.06 14.08
N SER A 85 -0.47 -22.09 13.43
CA SER A 85 0.97 -22.34 13.38
C SER A 85 1.61 -21.51 12.26
N ALA A 86 2.79 -20.96 12.55
CA ALA A 86 3.57 -20.17 11.61
C ALA A 86 3.84 -20.91 10.28
N TRP A 87 3.91 -20.14 9.19
CA TRP A 87 3.91 -20.67 7.82
C TRP A 87 5.18 -21.46 7.48
N CYS A 88 5.04 -22.50 6.67
CA CYS A 88 6.14 -23.28 6.12
C CYS A 88 5.72 -23.76 4.72
N PRO A 89 6.56 -23.59 3.68
CA PRO A 89 6.23 -23.97 2.31
C PRO A 89 6.00 -25.48 2.16
N ASP A 90 6.84 -26.32 2.77
CA ASP A 90 6.73 -27.78 2.69
C ASP A 90 5.48 -28.30 3.38
N CYS A 91 5.22 -27.88 4.62
CA CYS A 91 3.98 -28.21 5.34
C CYS A 91 2.75 -27.73 4.58
N SER A 92 2.83 -26.56 3.94
CA SER A 92 1.74 -26.05 3.12
C SER A 92 1.50 -26.89 1.86
N SER A 93 2.54 -27.45 1.26
CA SER A 93 2.44 -28.33 0.09
C SER A 93 1.88 -29.70 0.47
N LEU A 94 2.37 -30.28 1.57
CA LEU A 94 1.90 -31.57 2.10
C LEU A 94 0.45 -31.53 2.58
N ALA A 95 0.00 -30.39 3.09
CA ALA A 95 -1.38 -30.22 3.57
C ALA A 95 -2.40 -29.96 2.44
N ARG A 96 -1.96 -29.78 1.18
CA ARG A 96 -2.90 -29.71 0.05
C ARG A 96 -3.43 -31.13 -0.19
N PRO A 97 -4.76 -31.37 -0.18
CA PRO A 97 -5.27 -32.67 -0.55
C PRO A 97 -4.76 -32.99 -1.95
N GLN A 98 -3.97 -34.06 -2.08
CA GLN A 98 -3.69 -34.61 -3.40
C GLN A 98 -5.01 -35.15 -3.95
N PRO A 99 -5.38 -34.84 -5.20
CA PRO A 99 -6.56 -35.43 -5.80
C PRO A 99 -6.39 -36.95 -5.81
N VAL A 100 -7.16 -37.66 -4.99
CA VAL A 100 -7.29 -39.11 -5.11
C VAL A 100 -8.11 -39.35 -6.38
N VAL A 101 -7.47 -39.83 -7.44
CA VAL A 101 -8.15 -40.25 -8.67
C VAL A 101 -8.72 -41.64 -8.43
N LEU A 102 -9.94 -41.71 -7.91
CA LEU A 102 -10.76 -42.94 -7.92
C LEU A 102 -11.36 -43.08 -9.33
N GLY A 103 -10.75 -43.93 -10.18
CA GLY A 103 -11.21 -44.19 -11.54
C GLY A 103 -10.94 -43.06 -12.53
N GLU A 104 -11.16 -43.33 -13.83
CA GLU A 104 -10.90 -42.42 -14.94
C GLU A 104 -11.31 -40.97 -14.61
N ALA A 105 -10.37 -40.05 -14.79
CA ALA A 105 -10.55 -38.64 -14.50
C ALA A 105 -11.73 -38.06 -15.29
N ARG A 106 -12.90 -37.96 -14.64
CA ARG A 106 -14.00 -37.15 -15.15
C ARG A 106 -13.62 -35.68 -14.97
N PRO A 107 -13.60 -34.87 -16.04
CA PRO A 107 -13.36 -33.45 -15.90
C PRO A 107 -14.43 -32.84 -14.99
N VAL A 108 -14.05 -32.38 -13.81
CA VAL A 108 -14.92 -31.54 -12.99
C VAL A 108 -15.07 -30.23 -13.75
N ALA A 109 -16.23 -29.99 -14.33
CA ALA A 109 -16.53 -28.75 -15.00
C ALA A 109 -16.23 -27.59 -14.03
N ARG A 110 -15.33 -26.69 -14.44
CA ARG A 110 -15.08 -25.45 -13.69
C ARG A 110 -16.42 -24.79 -13.46
N ALA A 111 -16.77 -24.54 -12.19
CA ALA A 111 -17.97 -23.79 -11.87
C ALA A 111 -17.98 -22.50 -12.71
N PRO A 112 -19.11 -22.15 -13.34
CA PRO A 112 -19.19 -20.98 -14.20
C PRO A 112 -18.73 -19.76 -13.40
N ARG A 113 -17.80 -18.98 -13.97
CA ARG A 113 -17.34 -17.74 -13.34
C ARG A 113 -18.57 -16.87 -13.12
N ARG A 114 -18.82 -16.45 -11.87
CA ARG A 114 -19.87 -15.49 -11.58
C ARG A 114 -19.67 -14.27 -12.50
N PRO A 115 -20.72 -13.80 -13.20
CA PRO A 115 -20.61 -12.62 -14.03
C PRO A 115 -20.14 -11.44 -13.15
N ALA A 116 -19.29 -10.59 -13.73
CA ALA A 116 -18.89 -9.37 -13.04
C ALA A 116 -20.15 -8.54 -12.72
N PRO A 117 -20.21 -7.88 -11.57
CA PRO A 117 -21.32 -6.99 -11.27
C PRO A 117 -21.42 -5.90 -12.34
N ALA A 118 -22.66 -5.53 -12.69
CA ALA A 118 -22.92 -4.48 -13.66
C ALA A 118 -22.25 -3.15 -13.24
N LEU A 119 -21.78 -2.41 -14.25
CA LEU A 119 -21.19 -1.09 -14.06
C LEU A 119 -22.27 -0.05 -13.71
N CYS A 120 -21.86 0.99 -13.00
CA CYS A 120 -22.70 2.13 -12.72
C CYS A 120 -23.06 2.85 -14.01
N THR A 121 -24.35 3.17 -14.17
CA THR A 121 -24.88 3.90 -15.33
C THR A 121 -24.85 5.42 -15.16
N LYS A 122 -24.45 5.92 -13.98
CA LYS A 122 -24.40 7.36 -13.67
C LYS A 122 -23.10 8.02 -14.10
N THR A 123 -22.04 7.24 -14.34
CA THR A 123 -20.78 7.79 -14.80
C THR A 123 -20.93 8.24 -16.26
N PRO A 124 -20.71 9.52 -16.58
CA PRO A 124 -20.85 10.01 -17.95
C PRO A 124 -19.84 9.35 -18.89
N ASP A 125 -20.20 9.31 -20.17
CA ASP A 125 -19.29 8.86 -21.23
C ASP A 125 -18.37 10.02 -21.64
N LEU A 126 -17.19 10.04 -21.04
CA LEU A 126 -16.16 11.05 -21.23
C LEU A 126 -14.85 10.37 -21.66
N PRO A 127 -13.94 11.09 -22.34
CA PRO A 127 -12.59 10.59 -22.58
C PRO A 127 -11.86 10.20 -21.29
N THR A 128 -10.99 9.19 -21.37
CA THR A 128 -10.15 8.81 -20.23
C THR A 128 -9.24 9.97 -19.82
N GLY A 129 -9.16 10.23 -18.52
CA GLY A 129 -8.39 11.33 -17.95
C GLY A 129 -9.19 12.63 -17.80
N THR A 130 -10.42 12.71 -18.32
CA THR A 130 -11.28 13.89 -18.11
C THR A 130 -11.68 14.00 -16.65
N ALA A 131 -11.46 15.18 -16.06
CA ALA A 131 -11.97 15.53 -14.74
C ALA A 131 -13.42 16.01 -14.82
N PHE A 132 -14.27 15.65 -13.86
CA PHE A 132 -15.68 16.04 -13.85
C PHE A 132 -16.29 16.00 -12.44
N VAL A 133 -17.51 16.51 -12.31
CA VAL A 133 -18.32 16.40 -11.09
C VAL A 133 -19.11 15.09 -11.12
N SER A 134 -18.74 14.14 -10.28
CA SER A 134 -19.42 12.87 -10.11
C SER A 134 -20.50 12.95 -9.02
N THR A 135 -21.68 12.42 -9.34
CA THR A 135 -22.77 12.19 -8.37
C THR A 135 -22.58 10.92 -7.54
N CYS A 136 -21.60 10.08 -7.91
CA CYS A 136 -21.25 8.84 -7.21
C CYS A 136 -20.08 9.01 -6.25
N ALA A 137 -19.38 10.15 -6.30
CA ALA A 137 -18.29 10.45 -5.39
C ALA A 137 -18.79 10.39 -3.92
N PRO A 138 -18.05 9.72 -3.03
CA PRO A 138 -18.31 9.80 -1.60
C PRO A 138 -18.31 11.25 -1.13
N ARG A 139 -19.15 11.58 -0.13
CA ARG A 139 -19.09 12.90 0.51
C ARG A 139 -17.75 13.01 1.27
N PRO A 140 -17.11 14.19 1.27
CA PRO A 140 -15.94 14.44 2.11
C PRO A 140 -16.22 14.05 3.56
N ALA A 141 -15.34 13.24 4.14
CA ALA A 141 -15.64 12.49 5.35
C ALA A 141 -14.98 13.10 6.60
N SER A 142 -14.07 14.07 6.45
CA SER A 142 -13.31 14.60 7.57
C SER A 142 -13.16 16.12 7.61
N ALA A 143 -13.14 16.68 8.83
CA ALA A 143 -12.80 18.09 9.07
C ALA A 143 -11.37 18.44 8.60
N ALA A 144 -10.50 17.44 8.49
CA ALA A 144 -9.13 17.62 8.01
C ALA A 144 -9.07 17.83 6.50
N GLU A 145 -9.83 17.06 5.71
CA GLU A 145 -10.05 17.33 4.28
C GLU A 145 -10.61 18.74 4.05
N GLY A 146 -11.57 19.15 4.89
CA GLY A 146 -12.13 20.51 4.83
C GLY A 146 -11.09 21.62 5.04
N ARG A 147 -10.22 21.45 6.04
CA ARG A 147 -9.10 22.39 6.28
C ARG A 147 -8.08 22.40 5.14
N LEU A 148 -7.76 21.23 4.59
CA LEU A 148 -6.85 21.11 3.44
C LEU A 148 -7.41 21.86 2.23
N ARG A 149 -8.69 21.62 1.90
CA ARG A 149 -9.37 22.30 0.80
C ARG A 149 -9.37 23.82 1.01
N ALA A 150 -9.76 24.29 2.20
CA ALA A 150 -9.77 25.71 2.51
C ALA A 150 -8.38 26.35 2.41
N GLY A 151 -7.34 25.66 2.91
CA GLY A 151 -5.96 26.13 2.84
C GLY A 151 -5.44 26.25 1.41
N LEU A 152 -5.76 25.27 0.55
CA LEU A 152 -5.40 25.31 -0.87
C LEU A 152 -6.19 26.39 -1.62
N THR A 153 -7.51 26.48 -1.44
CA THR A 153 -8.34 27.50 -2.10
C THR A 153 -7.90 28.93 -1.74
N ALA A 154 -7.32 29.14 -0.56
CA ALA A 154 -6.76 30.43 -0.16
C ALA A 154 -5.43 30.80 -0.86
N ARG A 155 -4.75 29.85 -1.51
CA ARG A 155 -3.40 30.04 -2.06
C ARG A 155 -3.26 29.73 -3.55
N ILE A 156 -4.11 28.85 -4.08
CA ILE A 156 -4.07 28.41 -5.47
C ILE A 156 -5.49 28.30 -6.02
N GLU A 157 -5.68 28.73 -7.26
CA GLU A 157 -6.93 28.65 -7.99
C GLU A 157 -7.14 27.24 -8.57
N PHE A 158 -8.31 26.66 -8.31
CA PHE A 158 -8.80 25.43 -8.92
C PHE A 158 -10.32 25.33 -8.72
N ASP A 159 -11.01 24.58 -9.58
CA ASP A 159 -12.44 24.31 -9.40
C ASP A 159 -12.65 23.22 -8.33
N ALA A 160 -13.02 23.66 -7.13
CA ALA A 160 -13.26 22.79 -6.00
C ALA A 160 -14.51 21.88 -6.13
N ALA A 161 -15.37 22.11 -7.14
CA ALA A 161 -16.52 21.24 -7.41
C ALA A 161 -16.12 19.93 -8.11
N ILE A 162 -15.02 19.93 -8.85
CA ILE A 162 -14.49 18.75 -9.53
C ILE A 162 -13.99 17.74 -8.50
N ASN A 163 -14.50 16.51 -8.58
CA ASN A 163 -14.28 15.48 -7.55
C ASN A 163 -13.99 14.09 -8.13
N ALA A 164 -13.90 13.97 -9.46
CA ALA A 164 -13.70 12.69 -10.12
C ALA A 164 -12.85 12.80 -11.38
N VAL A 165 -12.20 11.70 -11.73
CA VAL A 165 -11.43 11.53 -12.96
C VAL A 165 -11.92 10.28 -13.68
N LYS A 166 -12.20 10.39 -14.98
CA LYS A 166 -12.58 9.26 -15.83
C LYS A 166 -11.40 8.32 -16.03
N VAL A 167 -11.62 7.02 -15.83
CA VAL A 167 -10.59 5.97 -16.02
C VAL A 167 -11.06 4.93 -17.02
N SER A 168 -10.11 4.37 -17.78
CA SER A 168 -10.39 3.37 -18.83
C SER A 168 -10.75 1.99 -18.28
N ARG A 169 -10.24 1.64 -17.09
CA ARG A 169 -10.52 0.36 -16.43
C ARG A 169 -11.45 0.58 -15.24
N PRO A 170 -12.44 -0.31 -15.05
CA PRO A 170 -13.33 -0.21 -13.90
C PRO A 170 -12.57 -0.20 -12.57
N PHE A 171 -12.86 0.80 -11.74
CA PHE A 171 -12.49 0.87 -10.34
C PHE A 171 -13.74 0.54 -9.52
N PHE A 172 -13.72 -0.62 -8.86
CA PHE A 172 -14.94 -1.26 -8.34
C PHE A 172 -16.02 -1.42 -9.43
N ARG A 173 -17.17 -0.75 -9.29
CA ARG A 173 -18.30 -0.77 -10.26
C ARG A 173 -18.36 0.49 -11.12
N HIS A 174 -17.32 1.32 -11.09
CA HIS A 174 -17.31 2.66 -11.67
C HIS A 174 -16.18 2.79 -12.70
N THR A 175 -16.37 3.62 -13.72
CA THR A 175 -15.30 4.01 -14.66
C THR A 175 -14.71 5.37 -14.29
N GLU A 176 -14.71 5.66 -13.00
CA GLU A 176 -14.28 6.91 -12.39
C GLU A 176 -13.54 6.61 -11.09
N VAL A 177 -12.63 7.50 -10.73
CA VAL A 177 -11.89 7.51 -9.47
C VAL A 177 -12.14 8.85 -8.80
N TRP A 178 -12.21 8.86 -7.46
CA TRP A 178 -12.56 10.03 -6.66
C TRP A 178 -11.41 10.44 -5.72
N PRO A 179 -10.47 11.29 -6.16
CA PRO A 179 -9.47 11.89 -5.29
C PRO A 179 -10.09 12.86 -4.29
N ASP A 180 -9.39 13.15 -3.19
CA ASP A 180 -9.88 14.14 -2.22
C ASP A 180 -9.88 15.54 -2.85
N ILE A 181 -8.82 15.89 -3.57
CA ILE A 181 -8.72 17.15 -4.33
C ILE A 181 -8.20 16.85 -5.74
N VAL A 182 -8.73 17.58 -6.71
CA VAL A 182 -8.39 17.45 -8.12
C VAL A 182 -7.95 18.82 -8.63
N PHE A 183 -6.80 18.87 -9.30
CA PHE A 183 -6.30 20.01 -10.06
C PHE A 183 -6.32 19.67 -11.56
N PRO A 184 -7.44 19.91 -12.27
CA PRO A 184 -7.59 19.53 -13.68
C PRO A 184 -6.52 20.11 -14.60
N GLU A 185 -6.23 21.39 -14.45
CA GLU A 185 -5.28 22.16 -15.26
C GLU A 185 -3.86 21.63 -15.08
N LEU A 186 -3.53 21.19 -13.86
CA LEU A 186 -2.24 20.60 -13.54
C LEU A 186 -2.24 19.08 -13.78
N ARG A 187 -3.37 18.43 -14.05
CA ARG A 187 -3.50 16.95 -14.04
C ARG A 187 -2.83 16.31 -12.81
N VAL A 188 -3.10 16.89 -11.63
CA VAL A 188 -2.63 16.36 -10.34
C VAL A 188 -3.84 16.06 -9.46
N ALA A 189 -3.85 14.89 -8.86
CA ALA A 189 -4.79 14.47 -7.84
C ALA A 189 -4.09 14.44 -6.48
N ILE A 190 -4.78 14.86 -5.41
CA ILE A 190 -4.27 14.80 -4.05
C ILE A 190 -5.14 13.84 -3.22
N GLU A 191 -4.46 12.96 -2.49
CA GLU A 191 -5.04 12.03 -1.51
C GLU A 191 -4.59 12.44 -0.11
N TYR A 192 -5.49 12.42 0.86
CA TYR A 192 -5.25 12.77 2.24
C TYR A 192 -5.49 11.58 3.18
N ASP A 193 -4.41 10.87 3.50
CA ASP A 193 -4.44 9.74 4.41
C ASP A 193 -4.29 10.20 5.86
N THR A 194 -5.35 10.04 6.64
CA THR A 194 -5.28 10.14 8.10
C THR A 194 -4.95 8.80 8.73
N VAL A 195 -4.12 8.83 9.78
CA VAL A 195 -4.08 7.73 10.75
C VAL A 195 -5.46 7.63 11.39
N GLY A 196 -6.24 6.64 11.00
CA GLY A 196 -7.57 6.38 11.55
C GLY A 196 -7.54 6.28 13.09
N ARG A 197 -8.68 6.53 13.73
CA ARG A 197 -8.86 6.58 15.21
C ARG A 197 -8.40 5.32 15.96
N HIS A 198 -8.12 4.23 15.25
CA HIS A 198 -7.51 3.01 15.79
C HIS A 198 -6.33 2.65 14.87
N GLY A 199 -5.10 2.78 15.37
CA GLY A 199 -3.83 2.59 14.65
C GLY A 199 -3.54 1.17 14.14
N LEU A 200 -4.55 0.48 13.61
CA LEU A 200 -4.48 -0.87 13.03
C LEU A 200 -5.07 -0.94 11.61
N GLU A 201 -5.44 0.17 10.99
CA GLU A 201 -6.08 0.18 9.66
C GLU A 201 -5.12 0.39 8.47
N HIS A 202 -3.85 0.01 8.59
CA HIS A 202 -2.88 0.08 7.48
C HIS A 202 -2.19 -1.26 7.16
N VAL A 203 -2.93 -2.38 7.13
CA VAL A 203 -2.36 -3.65 6.67
C VAL A 203 -3.26 -4.33 5.63
N GLY A 204 -2.77 -4.38 4.39
CA GLY A 204 -3.27 -5.22 3.29
C GLY A 204 -4.35 -4.58 2.41
N LYS A 205 -5.63 -4.85 2.70
CA LYS A 205 -6.71 -4.66 1.71
C LYS A 205 -7.03 -3.21 1.32
N ARG A 206 -6.89 -2.26 2.26
CA ARG A 206 -7.07 -0.83 1.94
C ARG A 206 -5.88 -0.30 1.14
N GLN A 207 -4.66 -0.67 1.54
CA GLN A 207 -3.45 -0.29 0.81
C GLN A 207 -3.46 -0.81 -0.64
N ASP A 208 -3.94 -2.03 -0.89
CA ASP A 208 -4.09 -2.56 -2.25
C ASP A 208 -5.11 -1.77 -3.09
N ALA A 209 -6.22 -1.35 -2.46
CA ALA A 209 -7.23 -0.54 -3.12
C ALA A 209 -6.69 0.87 -3.45
N ASP A 210 -5.93 1.44 -2.53
CA ASP A 210 -5.27 2.73 -2.66
C ASP A 210 -4.20 2.71 -3.77
N LEU A 211 -3.34 1.69 -3.80
CA LEU A 211 -2.37 1.51 -4.88
C LEU A 211 -3.06 1.27 -6.24
N ARG A 212 -4.21 0.59 -6.26
CA ARG A 212 -5.01 0.42 -7.47
C ARG A 212 -5.62 1.76 -7.92
N LYS A 213 -6.04 2.61 -6.99
CA LYS A 213 -6.55 3.96 -7.24
C LYS A 213 -5.47 4.82 -7.90
N ASP A 214 -4.29 4.87 -7.28
CA ASP A 214 -3.13 5.62 -7.79
C ASP A 214 -2.73 5.14 -9.19
N ARG A 215 -2.71 3.82 -9.42
CA ARG A 215 -2.40 3.25 -10.74
C ARG A 215 -3.44 3.61 -11.78
N ALA A 216 -4.73 3.66 -11.42
CA ALA A 216 -5.80 4.03 -12.33
C ALA A 216 -5.70 5.51 -12.74
N LEU A 217 -5.37 6.40 -11.79
CA LEU A 217 -5.12 7.82 -12.07
C LEU A 217 -3.90 8.01 -12.97
N ARG A 218 -2.76 7.38 -12.65
CA ARG A 218 -1.55 7.45 -13.47
C ARG A 218 -1.77 6.90 -14.88
N ALA A 219 -2.50 5.78 -15.02
CA ALA A 219 -2.88 5.24 -16.32
C ALA A 219 -3.83 6.17 -17.12
N ALA A 220 -4.52 7.09 -16.46
CA ALA A 220 -5.33 8.12 -17.09
C ALA A 220 -4.55 9.43 -17.36
N GLY A 221 -3.24 9.45 -17.11
CA GLY A 221 -2.37 10.60 -17.36
C GLY A 221 -2.33 11.63 -16.23
N TRP A 222 -2.61 11.21 -15.00
CA TRP A 222 -2.60 12.06 -13.81
C TRP A 222 -1.44 11.72 -12.89
N GLU A 223 -0.85 12.73 -12.27
CA GLU A 223 0.05 12.52 -11.13
C GLU A 223 -0.70 12.53 -9.81
N VAL A 224 -0.15 11.87 -8.81
CA VAL A 224 -0.79 11.70 -7.50
C VAL A 224 0.18 12.15 -6.41
N ILE A 225 -0.26 13.12 -5.61
CA ILE A 225 0.39 13.54 -4.36
C ILE A 225 -0.39 12.92 -3.21
N ARG A 226 0.25 12.06 -2.42
CA ARG A 226 -0.37 11.47 -1.24
C ARG A 226 0.15 12.15 0.02
N ILE A 227 -0.74 12.82 0.74
CA ILE A 227 -0.45 13.45 2.02
C ILE A 227 -0.71 12.41 3.10
N ARG A 228 0.34 12.01 3.80
CA ARG A 228 0.28 11.05 4.89
C ARG A 228 0.52 11.75 6.21
N THR A 229 -0.36 11.53 7.19
CA THR A 229 -0.21 12.13 8.51
C THR A 229 0.16 11.11 9.59
N GLY A 230 0.85 11.57 10.63
CA GLY A 230 1.30 10.71 11.74
C GLY A 230 2.57 9.91 11.42
N THR A 231 2.59 8.62 11.80
CA THR A 231 3.74 7.72 11.69
C THR A 231 3.77 6.92 10.38
N LEU A 232 3.03 7.37 9.36
CA LEU A 232 2.92 6.64 8.10
C LEU A 232 4.13 6.92 7.20
N GLU A 233 4.74 5.86 6.68
CA GLU A 233 5.84 5.95 5.72
C GLU A 233 5.33 6.34 4.32
N PRO A 234 6.12 7.08 3.52
CA PRO A 234 5.81 7.39 2.13
C PRO A 234 5.81 6.11 1.28
N LEU A 235 4.87 6.01 0.33
CA LEU A 235 4.76 4.90 -0.62
C LEU A 235 5.23 5.28 -2.04
N GLY A 236 5.15 6.56 -2.38
CA GLY A 236 5.48 7.09 -3.70
C GLY A 236 6.49 8.25 -3.68
N PRO A 237 7.02 8.63 -4.85
CA PRO A 237 8.02 9.70 -4.96
C PRO A 237 7.47 11.09 -4.63
N HIS A 238 6.15 11.29 -4.75
CA HIS A 238 5.46 12.55 -4.49
C HIS A 238 4.67 12.51 -3.17
N ASP A 239 4.93 11.53 -2.30
CA ASP A 239 4.24 11.40 -1.03
C ASP A 239 4.80 12.40 -0.01
N LEU A 240 3.91 13.15 0.64
CA LEU A 240 4.26 14.15 1.64
C LEU A 240 3.87 13.65 3.02
N VAL A 241 4.85 13.43 3.89
CA VAL A 241 4.62 13.16 5.32
C VAL A 241 4.48 14.51 6.05
N LEU A 242 3.27 14.79 6.55
CA LEU A 242 2.91 16.02 7.26
C LEU A 242 2.40 15.70 8.67
N SER A 243 2.82 16.47 9.69
CA SER A 243 2.28 16.34 11.04
C SER A 243 0.85 16.88 11.16
N SER A 244 0.54 17.94 10.40
CA SER A 244 -0.80 18.52 10.28
C SER A 244 -0.93 19.33 8.98
N VAL A 245 -2.16 19.60 8.56
CA VAL A 245 -2.46 20.48 7.42
C VAL A 245 -2.62 21.92 7.90
N GLY A 246 -1.50 22.53 8.27
CA GLY A 246 -1.37 23.97 8.52
C GLY A 246 -0.75 24.71 7.34
N ALA A 247 -0.47 26.01 7.50
CA ALA A 247 0.10 26.86 6.44
C ALA A 247 1.41 26.30 5.85
N SER A 248 2.28 25.71 6.67
CA SER A 248 3.51 25.05 6.22
C SER A 248 3.25 23.81 5.37
N GLY A 249 2.19 23.03 5.70
CA GLY A 249 1.76 21.88 4.90
C GLY A 249 1.27 22.30 3.53
N ILE A 250 0.48 23.39 3.46
CA ILE A 250 0.01 23.95 2.18
C ILE A 250 1.18 24.43 1.31
N ALA A 251 2.17 25.11 1.90
CA ALA A 251 3.36 25.53 1.17
C ALA A 251 4.12 24.34 0.56
N ARG A 252 4.30 23.25 1.33
CA ARG A 252 4.95 22.02 0.83
C ARG A 252 4.17 21.36 -0.31
N ILE A 253 2.84 21.39 -0.26
CA ILE A 253 2.01 20.85 -1.35
C ILE A 253 2.22 21.68 -2.62
N ILE A 254 2.27 23.01 -2.51
CA ILE A 254 2.55 23.89 -3.66
C ILE A 254 3.95 23.61 -4.22
N ASP A 255 4.96 23.45 -3.36
CA ASP A 255 6.32 23.12 -3.82
C ASP A 255 6.38 21.75 -4.52
N GLU A 256 5.59 20.78 -4.07
CA GLU A 256 5.47 19.49 -4.75
C GLU A 256 4.76 19.63 -6.11
N LEU A 257 3.70 20.45 -6.20
CA LEU A 257 3.07 20.77 -7.48
C LEU A 257 4.09 21.39 -8.45
N ARG A 258 4.92 22.31 -7.97
CA ARG A 258 6.01 22.93 -8.76
C ARG A 258 7.04 21.89 -9.22
N THR A 259 7.34 20.90 -8.39
CA THR A 259 8.23 19.79 -8.74
C THR A 259 7.64 18.95 -9.87
N ILE A 260 6.33 18.69 -9.85
CA ILE A 260 5.65 17.84 -10.84
C ILE A 260 5.39 18.56 -12.17
N ARG A 261 5.04 19.85 -12.13
CA ARG A 261 4.56 20.61 -13.31
C ARG A 261 5.41 21.81 -13.70
N GLY A 262 6.43 22.13 -12.91
CA GLY A 262 7.26 23.31 -13.09
C GLY A 262 6.68 24.53 -12.38
N ALA A 263 7.57 25.36 -11.84
CA ALA A 263 7.19 26.55 -11.09
C ALA A 263 6.36 27.53 -11.92
N LEU A 264 6.78 27.80 -13.16
CA LEU A 264 6.08 28.74 -14.06
C LEU A 264 4.59 28.41 -14.23
N LEU A 265 4.26 27.13 -14.44
CA LEU A 265 2.89 26.71 -14.67
C LEU A 265 2.07 26.81 -13.38
N VAL A 266 2.62 26.37 -12.25
CA VAL A 266 1.91 26.38 -10.96
C VAL A 266 1.72 27.80 -10.43
N ASP A 267 2.75 28.63 -10.55
CA ASP A 267 2.75 30.01 -10.04
C ASP A 267 1.71 30.88 -10.76
N ALA A 268 1.37 30.57 -12.01
CA ALA A 268 0.31 31.23 -12.76
C ALA A 268 -1.10 31.04 -12.16
N TYR A 269 -1.29 30.03 -11.30
CA TYR A 269 -2.55 29.77 -10.60
C TYR A 269 -2.52 30.20 -9.13
N LEU A 270 -1.41 30.76 -8.62
CA LEU A 270 -1.37 31.22 -7.23
C LEU A 270 -2.15 32.53 -7.04
N ARG A 271 -2.69 32.71 -5.84
CA ARG A 271 -3.42 33.92 -5.42
C ARG A 271 -2.53 34.91 -4.68
#